data_AF-A0A1S9TLL0-F1
#
_entry.id   AF-A0A1S9TLL0-F1
#
_cell.length_a   1.000
_cell.length_b   1.000
_cell.length_c   1.000
_cell.angle_alpha   90.00
_cell.angle_beta   90.00
_cell.angle_gamma   90.00
#
_symmetry.space_group_name_H-M   'P 1'
#
loop_
_entity.id
_entity.type
_entity.pdbx_description
1 polymer ?
#
loop_
_entity_poly.entity_id
_entity_poly.type
_entity_poly.pdbx_seq_one_letter_code
_entity_poly.pdbx_strand_id
1 'polypeptide(L)'
;MKTIVKNIGGKNIIATAEEHLSPQIEKLLYLLTKVEDSKLVDGFSIQVGWSLFILSKCEDGYRIIVPDYTKNPFKDTTEDLTIALWVQLEQVHCLRQLNIEGEMIKFSDKIVTAKNVLQLDEVYLQRASDCEKGDSGWYIGPVEETEDELEAFYAYQLLKIRPSIIQVLALPYEYLVVFEKDKIKAILDDKDVDVWNGVIN
;
A
#
# COMPACT_ATOMS: atom_id res chain seq x y z
N MET A 1 2.64 -21.09 -0.69
CA MET A 1 2.80 -20.32 0.57
C MET A 1 4.08 -20.73 1.26
N LYS A 2 4.84 -19.76 1.78
CA LYS A 2 6.06 -19.93 2.56
C LYS A 2 5.82 -19.35 3.95
N THR A 3 6.18 -20.13 4.97
CA THR A 3 6.21 -19.67 6.37
C THR A 3 7.66 -19.51 6.79
N ILE A 4 7.98 -18.37 7.41
CA ILE A 4 9.28 -18.07 7.99
C ILE A 4 9.09 -17.86 9.49
N VAL A 5 9.97 -18.48 10.28
CA VAL A 5 9.99 -18.36 11.73
C VAL A 5 11.32 -17.76 12.15
N LYS A 6 11.28 -16.69 12.95
CA LYS A 6 12.46 -16.03 13.47
C LYS A 6 12.34 -15.84 14.97
N ASN A 7 13.37 -16.24 15.71
CA ASN A 7 13.44 -15.97 17.14
C ASN A 7 13.90 -14.52 17.36
N ILE A 8 13.07 -13.72 18.03
CA ILE A 8 13.31 -12.32 18.36
C ILE A 8 13.04 -12.15 19.85
N GLY A 9 14.05 -11.78 20.64
CA GLY A 9 13.89 -11.61 22.09
C GLY A 9 13.44 -12.88 22.82
N GLY A 10 13.88 -14.06 22.37
CA GLY A 10 13.46 -15.35 22.90
C GLY A 10 12.06 -15.80 22.47
N LYS A 11 11.37 -15.03 21.62
CA LYS A 11 10.02 -15.32 21.13
C LYS A 11 10.09 -15.74 19.66
N ASN A 12 9.42 -16.82 19.29
CA ASN A 12 9.29 -17.17 17.88
C ASN A 12 8.22 -16.27 17.24
N ILE A 13 8.62 -15.52 16.22
CA ILE A 13 7.73 -14.72 15.38
C ILE A 13 7.56 -15.44 14.04
N ILE A 14 6.32 -15.70 13.67
CA ILE A 14 5.92 -16.55 12.54
C ILE A 14 5.20 -15.67 11.51
N ALA A 15 5.64 -15.72 10.26
CA ALA A 15 5.07 -14.95 9.17
C ALA A 15 4.84 -15.84 7.94
N THR A 16 3.69 -15.71 7.27
CA THR A 16 3.32 -16.53 6.12
C THR A 16 2.87 -15.66 4.95
N ALA A 17 3.44 -15.88 3.76
CA ALA A 17 3.00 -15.22 2.52
C ALA A 17 3.33 -16.11 1.30
N GLU A 18 3.06 -15.63 0.10
CA GLU A 18 3.60 -16.26 -1.11
C GLU A 18 5.13 -16.29 -1.13
N GLU A 19 5.70 -17.33 -1.75
CA GLU A 19 7.13 -17.62 -1.66
C GLU A 19 8.02 -16.50 -2.23
N HIS A 20 7.59 -15.86 -3.31
CA HIS A 20 8.31 -14.77 -3.95
C HIS A 20 8.41 -13.52 -3.05
N LEU A 21 7.58 -13.41 -2.00
CA LEU A 21 7.59 -12.32 -1.01
C LEU A 21 8.45 -12.62 0.23
N SER A 22 9.20 -13.74 0.24
CA SER A 22 10.13 -14.07 1.33
C SER A 22 11.10 -12.93 1.68
N PRO A 23 11.67 -12.18 0.71
CA PRO A 23 12.52 -11.02 1.04
C PRO A 23 11.81 -9.91 1.82
N GLN A 24 10.50 -9.72 1.59
CA GLN A 24 9.66 -8.73 2.25
C GLN A 24 9.34 -9.19 3.68
N ILE A 25 9.07 -10.49 3.88
CA ILE A 25 8.93 -11.08 5.21
C ILE A 25 10.20 -10.84 6.04
N GLU A 26 11.39 -11.12 5.48
CA GLU A 26 12.65 -10.94 6.20
C GLU A 26 12.91 -9.49 6.61
N LYS A 27 12.56 -8.52 5.76
CA LYS A 27 12.63 -7.09 6.09
C LYS A 27 11.68 -6.72 7.23
N LEU A 28 10.43 -7.21 7.19
CA LEU A 28 9.46 -7.00 8.26
C LEU A 28 9.96 -7.58 9.58
N LEU A 29 10.45 -8.83 9.57
CA LEU A 29 11.02 -9.48 10.74
C LEU A 29 12.27 -8.74 11.24
N TYR A 30 13.09 -8.17 10.36
CA TYR A 30 14.22 -7.33 10.74
C TYR A 30 13.75 -6.06 11.48
N LEU A 31 12.68 -5.39 11.03
CA LEU A 31 12.11 -4.23 11.73
C LEU A 31 11.69 -4.60 13.16
N LEU A 32 11.10 -5.78 13.35
CA LEU A 32 10.71 -6.26 14.69
C LEU A 32 11.92 -6.50 15.61
N THR A 33 13.12 -6.76 15.08
CA THR A 33 14.34 -6.86 15.91
C THR A 33 14.80 -5.52 16.48
N LYS A 34 14.23 -4.40 16.00
CA LYS A 34 14.51 -3.04 16.51
C LYS A 34 13.55 -2.63 17.62
N VAL A 35 12.49 -3.41 17.85
CA VAL A 35 11.53 -3.18 18.92
C VAL A 35 12.09 -3.82 20.20
N GLU A 36 11.94 -3.14 21.34
CA GLU A 36 12.30 -3.72 22.63
C GLU A 36 11.54 -5.03 22.88
N ASP A 37 12.24 -6.09 23.28
CA ASP A 37 11.68 -7.44 23.46
C ASP A 37 10.45 -7.47 24.37
N SER A 38 10.41 -6.61 25.41
CA SER A 38 9.29 -6.47 26.34
C SER A 38 8.00 -5.96 25.69
N LYS A 39 8.11 -5.24 24.56
CA LYS A 39 6.96 -4.70 23.81
C LYS A 39 6.38 -5.69 22.79
N LEU A 40 7.12 -6.74 22.43
CA LEU A 40 6.65 -7.79 21.52
C LEU A 40 5.66 -8.73 22.24
N VAL A 41 4.44 -8.25 22.46
CA VAL A 41 3.36 -8.96 23.15
C VAL A 41 2.17 -9.18 22.23
N ASP A 42 1.18 -9.94 22.71
CA ASP A 42 -0.08 -10.14 21.98
C ASP A 42 -0.77 -8.81 21.73
N GLY A 43 -1.26 -8.60 20.51
CA GLY A 43 -1.85 -7.35 20.05
C GLY A 43 -0.86 -6.23 19.74
N PHE A 44 0.45 -6.42 19.94
CA PHE A 44 1.45 -5.45 19.47
C PHE A 44 1.30 -5.24 17.96
N SER A 45 1.28 -3.98 17.51
CA SER A 45 1.09 -3.67 16.11
C SER A 45 2.05 -2.58 15.63
N ILE A 46 2.45 -2.69 14.36
CA ILE A 46 3.28 -1.71 13.67
C ILE A 46 2.67 -1.36 12.32
N GLN A 47 2.59 -0.07 12.04
CA GLN A 47 2.27 0.41 10.70
C GLN A 47 3.53 0.33 9.84
N VAL A 48 3.46 -0.39 8.73
CA VAL A 48 4.54 -0.45 7.75
C VAL A 48 3.96 -0.11 6.38
N GLY A 49 4.25 1.11 5.92
CA GLY A 49 3.68 1.66 4.70
C GLY A 49 2.15 1.60 4.73
N TRP A 50 1.58 0.86 3.79
CA TRP A 50 0.14 0.75 3.55
C TRP A 50 -0.65 -0.09 4.56
N SER A 51 0.00 -1.05 5.23
CA SER A 51 -0.65 -2.06 6.06
C SER A 51 -0.25 -1.99 7.54
N LEU A 52 -1.11 -2.56 8.38
CA LEU A 52 -0.87 -2.79 9.80
C LEU A 52 -0.51 -4.26 10.01
N PHE A 53 0.62 -4.52 10.66
CA PHE A 53 1.07 -5.86 11.03
C PHE A 53 0.94 -6.04 12.54
N ILE A 54 0.26 -7.09 12.96
CA ILE A 54 -0.15 -7.32 14.35
C ILE A 54 0.40 -8.67 14.82
N LEU A 55 0.98 -8.72 16.02
CA LEU A 55 1.34 -9.97 16.66
C LEU A 55 0.11 -10.58 17.33
N SER A 56 -0.20 -11.81 16.96
CA SER A 56 -1.25 -12.63 17.56
C SER A 56 -0.61 -13.85 18.22
N LYS A 57 -0.86 -14.04 19.51
CA LYS A 57 -0.28 -15.14 20.29
C LYS A 57 -0.83 -16.48 19.82
N CYS A 58 0.05 -17.45 19.66
CA CYS A 58 -0.28 -18.85 19.38
C CYS A 58 0.54 -19.79 20.28
N GLU A 59 0.32 -21.11 20.17
CA GLU A 59 1.03 -22.11 20.97
C GLU A 59 2.56 -22.00 20.82
N ASP A 60 3.04 -21.82 19.59
CA ASP A 60 4.47 -21.82 19.27
C ASP A 60 5.16 -20.45 19.35
N GLY A 61 4.47 -19.40 19.85
CA GLY A 61 4.99 -18.03 19.89
C GLY A 61 3.96 -16.99 19.44
N TYR A 62 4.30 -16.19 18.43
CA TYR A 62 3.43 -15.16 17.85
C TYR A 62 3.38 -15.29 16.33
N ARG A 63 2.17 -15.26 15.78
CA ARG A 63 1.93 -15.11 14.34
C ARG A 63 1.72 -13.65 14.00
N ILE A 64 2.30 -13.21 12.89
CA ILE A 64 1.96 -11.92 12.31
C ILE A 64 0.64 -12.11 11.56
N ILE A 65 -0.35 -11.28 11.89
CA ILE A 65 -1.60 -11.14 11.16
C ILE A 65 -1.73 -9.72 10.60
N VAL A 66 -2.49 -9.59 9.54
CA VAL A 66 -2.83 -8.31 8.89
C VAL A 66 -4.35 -8.22 8.69
N PRO A 67 -4.90 -7.02 8.46
CA PRO A 67 -6.27 -6.89 7.96
C PRO A 67 -6.53 -7.75 6.72
N ASP A 68 -7.71 -8.39 6.66
CA ASP A 68 -8.10 -9.21 5.51
C ASP A 68 -8.70 -8.33 4.40
N TYR A 69 -7.84 -7.93 3.46
CA TYR A 69 -8.19 -7.09 2.31
C TYR A 69 -9.10 -7.76 1.28
N THR A 70 -9.34 -9.08 1.40
CA THR A 70 -10.29 -9.80 0.55
C THR A 70 -11.72 -9.72 1.08
N LYS A 71 -11.90 -9.39 2.38
CA LYS A 71 -13.17 -9.25 3.08
C LYS A 71 -13.38 -7.81 3.57
N ASN A 72 -13.64 -7.63 4.87
CA ASN A 72 -13.72 -6.32 5.51
C ASN A 72 -12.46 -6.08 6.36
N PRO A 73 -11.46 -5.33 5.88
CA PRO A 73 -10.21 -5.13 6.60
C PRO A 73 -10.34 -4.27 7.87
N PHE A 74 -11.52 -3.71 8.16
CA PHE A 74 -11.79 -3.04 9.43
C PHE A 74 -12.23 -3.99 10.55
N LYS A 75 -12.52 -5.26 10.22
CA LYS A 75 -13.06 -6.25 11.16
C LYS A 75 -12.36 -7.60 11.08
N ASP A 76 -12.00 -8.00 9.87
CA ASP A 76 -11.44 -9.30 9.56
C ASP A 76 -9.90 -9.21 9.49
N THR A 77 -9.23 -10.26 9.94
CA THR A 77 -7.77 -10.42 9.87
C THR A 77 -7.39 -11.76 9.27
N THR A 78 -6.18 -11.85 8.73
CA THR A 78 -5.62 -13.08 8.14
C THR A 78 -4.14 -13.25 8.52
N GLU A 79 -3.68 -14.50 8.57
CA GLU A 79 -2.26 -14.87 8.70
C GLU A 79 -1.51 -14.81 7.35
N ASP A 80 -2.24 -14.66 6.25
CA ASP A 80 -1.69 -14.52 4.91
C ASP A 80 -1.28 -13.05 4.64
N LEU A 81 0.02 -12.79 4.73
CA LEU A 81 0.59 -11.46 4.54
C LEU A 81 0.75 -11.06 3.07
N THR A 82 0.35 -11.90 2.12
CA THR A 82 0.65 -11.74 0.68
C THR A 82 0.22 -10.38 0.15
N ILE A 83 -1.04 -9.99 0.35
CA ILE A 83 -1.54 -8.71 -0.17
C ILE A 83 -0.80 -7.54 0.49
N ALA A 84 -0.63 -7.55 1.81
CA ALA A 84 0.04 -6.47 2.54
C ALA A 84 1.49 -6.25 2.04
N LEU A 85 2.23 -7.34 1.85
CA LEU A 85 3.63 -7.29 1.41
C LEU A 85 3.76 -7.02 -0.09
N TRP A 86 2.82 -7.49 -0.91
CA TRP A 86 2.78 -7.18 -2.34
C TRP A 86 2.52 -5.69 -2.57
N VAL A 87 1.54 -5.09 -1.90
CA VAL A 87 1.29 -3.63 -2.00
C VAL A 87 2.54 -2.83 -1.63
N GLN A 88 3.19 -3.21 -0.53
CA GLN A 88 4.45 -2.58 -0.13
C GLN A 88 5.54 -2.74 -1.20
N LEU A 89 5.64 -3.91 -1.83
CA LEU A 89 6.60 -4.17 -2.90
C LEU A 89 6.36 -3.27 -4.12
N GLU A 90 5.12 -3.19 -4.61
CA GLU A 90 4.75 -2.36 -5.76
C GLU A 90 5.05 -0.88 -5.52
N GLN A 91 4.66 -0.36 -4.35
CA GLN A 91 4.93 1.03 -3.98
C GLN A 91 6.42 1.33 -3.88
N VAL A 92 7.19 0.46 -3.22
CA VAL A 92 8.64 0.62 -3.11
C VAL A 92 9.32 0.49 -4.48
N HIS A 93 8.80 -0.35 -5.38
CA HIS A 93 9.33 -0.49 -6.73
C HIS A 93 9.16 0.80 -7.53
N CYS A 94 7.95 1.39 -7.53
CA CYS A 94 7.67 2.66 -8.19
C CYS A 94 8.58 3.78 -7.67
N LEU A 95 8.67 3.96 -6.35
CA LEU A 95 9.53 4.98 -5.73
C LEU A 95 11.02 4.82 -6.09
N ARG A 96 11.50 3.57 -6.13
CA ARG A 96 12.90 3.27 -6.52
C ARG A 96 13.17 3.56 -7.99
N GLN A 97 12.20 3.30 -8.87
CA GLN A 97 12.34 3.60 -10.29
C GLN A 97 12.50 5.10 -10.54
N LEU A 98 11.85 5.92 -9.71
CA LEU A 98 11.97 7.39 -9.74
C LEU A 98 13.14 7.92 -8.90
N ASN A 99 13.78 7.06 -8.08
CA ASN A 99 14.84 7.42 -7.13
C ASN A 99 14.40 8.53 -6.15
N ILE A 100 13.20 8.39 -5.59
CA ILE A 100 12.63 9.34 -4.61
C ILE A 100 12.20 8.64 -3.32
N GLU A 101 12.04 9.42 -2.27
CA GLU A 101 11.31 9.01 -1.07
C GLU A 101 9.80 9.20 -1.30
N GLY A 102 8.99 8.36 -0.66
CA GLY A 102 7.54 8.40 -0.79
C GLY A 102 6.85 8.98 0.43
N GLU A 103 5.58 9.31 0.27
CA GLU A 103 4.71 9.77 1.34
C GLU A 103 3.71 8.66 1.72
N MET A 104 3.52 8.46 3.03
CA MET A 104 2.74 7.33 3.52
C MET A 104 1.27 7.45 3.07
N ILE A 105 0.66 6.31 2.76
CA ILE A 105 -0.78 6.14 2.61
C ILE A 105 -1.17 4.85 3.32
N LYS A 106 -2.33 4.80 3.97
CA LYS A 106 -2.86 3.61 4.63
C LYS A 106 -3.98 2.98 3.82
N PHE A 107 -4.22 1.69 4.01
CA PHE A 107 -5.37 0.99 3.43
C PHE A 107 -6.72 1.64 3.74
N SER A 108 -6.81 2.32 4.89
CA SER A 108 -7.99 2.98 5.42
C SER A 108 -8.14 4.44 5.01
N ASP A 109 -7.17 5.00 4.28
CA ASP A 109 -7.27 6.39 3.82
C ASP A 109 -8.23 6.46 2.63
N LYS A 110 -8.98 7.56 2.54
CA LYS A 110 -9.91 7.80 1.44
C LYS A 110 -9.21 8.38 0.22
N ILE A 111 -9.67 7.95 -0.94
CA ILE A 111 -9.30 8.43 -2.26
C ILE A 111 -10.59 8.95 -2.88
N VAL A 112 -10.57 10.21 -3.32
CA VAL A 112 -11.69 10.84 -3.99
C VAL A 112 -11.58 10.54 -5.48
N THR A 113 -12.71 10.26 -6.13
CA THR A 113 -12.73 10.03 -7.57
C THR A 113 -13.92 10.75 -8.19
N ALA A 114 -13.78 11.16 -9.45
CA ALA A 114 -14.94 11.37 -10.30
C ALA A 114 -15.75 10.07 -10.41
N LYS A 115 -17.08 10.18 -10.47
CA LYS A 115 -17.98 9.03 -10.49
C LYS A 115 -17.72 8.13 -11.69
N ASN A 116 -17.61 6.82 -11.45
CA ASN A 116 -17.32 5.79 -12.46
C ASN A 116 -15.96 5.93 -13.18
N VAL A 117 -15.09 6.86 -12.78
CA VAL A 117 -13.82 7.14 -13.49
C VAL A 117 -12.88 5.92 -13.52
N LEU A 118 -12.95 5.06 -12.51
CA LEU A 118 -12.09 3.88 -12.41
C LEU A 118 -12.31 2.86 -13.53
N GLN A 119 -13.44 2.96 -14.25
CA GLN A 119 -13.77 2.11 -15.41
C GLN A 119 -13.24 2.66 -16.75
N LEU A 120 -12.75 3.90 -16.78
CA LEU A 120 -12.25 4.53 -18.00
C LEU A 120 -10.85 4.06 -18.36
N ASP A 121 -10.54 3.99 -19.66
CA ASP A 121 -9.19 3.63 -20.10
C ASP A 121 -8.18 4.70 -19.67
N GLU A 122 -8.45 5.98 -19.94
CA GLU A 122 -7.54 7.08 -19.59
C GLU A 122 -8.01 7.84 -18.35
N VAL A 123 -7.16 7.88 -17.32
CA VAL A 123 -7.42 8.59 -16.07
C VAL A 123 -6.17 9.32 -15.61
N TYR A 124 -6.32 10.40 -14.87
CA TYR A 124 -5.23 11.00 -14.11
C TYR A 124 -5.48 10.88 -12.62
N LEU A 125 -4.38 10.89 -11.86
CA LEU A 125 -4.37 10.97 -10.42
C LEU A 125 -3.56 12.19 -10.01
N GLN A 126 -4.06 12.97 -9.07
CA GLN A 126 -3.34 14.10 -8.50
C GLN A 126 -3.35 13.96 -6.98
N ARG A 127 -2.20 14.21 -6.33
CA ARG A 127 -2.10 14.18 -4.87
C ARG A 127 -1.97 15.57 -4.29
N ALA A 128 -2.98 16.04 -3.57
CA ALA A 128 -2.97 17.33 -2.88
C ALA A 128 -2.35 17.21 -1.47
N SER A 129 -1.59 18.22 -1.05
CA SER A 129 -1.01 18.33 0.29
C SER A 129 -1.99 18.85 1.36
N ASP A 130 -3.05 19.56 0.96
CA ASP A 130 -4.03 20.19 1.84
C ASP A 130 -5.27 19.31 2.10
N CYS A 131 -5.05 18.09 2.60
CA CYS A 131 -6.13 17.14 2.89
C CYS A 131 -6.43 16.97 4.39
N GLU A 132 -7.68 16.60 4.72
CA GLU A 132 -8.07 16.29 6.09
C GLU A 132 -7.46 14.96 6.56
N LYS A 133 -7.42 14.76 7.89
CA LYS A 133 -6.93 13.51 8.47
C LYS A 133 -7.83 12.34 8.06
N GLY A 134 -7.22 11.35 7.40
CA GLY A 134 -7.92 10.16 6.90
C GLY A 134 -8.25 10.24 5.41
N ASP A 135 -8.03 11.38 4.78
CA ASP A 135 -7.94 11.49 3.33
C ASP A 135 -6.49 11.30 2.91
N SER A 136 -6.29 10.66 1.76
CA SER A 136 -4.95 10.35 1.24
C SER A 136 -4.29 11.50 0.48
N GLY A 137 -5.08 12.53 0.16
CA GLY A 137 -4.74 13.59 -0.79
C GLY A 137 -4.99 13.20 -2.25
N TRP A 138 -5.25 11.93 -2.56
CA TRP A 138 -5.47 11.49 -3.94
C TRP A 138 -6.87 11.83 -4.44
N TYR A 139 -6.88 12.49 -5.60
CA TYR A 139 -8.02 12.60 -6.49
C TYR A 139 -7.76 11.78 -7.76
N ILE A 140 -8.80 11.16 -8.33
CA ILE A 140 -8.76 10.46 -9.62
C ILE A 140 -9.82 11.03 -10.53
N GLY A 141 -9.41 11.55 -11.68
CA GLY A 141 -10.29 12.21 -12.65
C GLY A 141 -10.14 11.69 -14.08
N PRO A 142 -11.14 11.92 -14.95
CA PRO A 142 -11.01 11.66 -16.38
C PRO A 142 -10.02 12.65 -17.00
N VAL A 143 -9.28 12.23 -18.02
CA VAL A 143 -8.38 13.15 -18.75
C VAL A 143 -9.16 14.21 -19.53
N GLU A 144 -10.36 13.87 -19.98
CA GLU A 144 -11.29 14.82 -20.62
C GLU A 144 -12.22 15.44 -19.57
N GLU A 145 -12.35 16.78 -19.58
CA GLU A 145 -13.14 17.50 -18.58
C GLU A 145 -14.64 17.20 -18.71
N THR A 146 -15.23 16.72 -17.63
CA THR A 146 -16.68 16.58 -17.44
C THR A 146 -17.11 17.20 -16.11
N GLU A 147 -18.35 17.70 -16.02
CA GLU A 147 -18.93 18.08 -14.72
C GLU A 147 -19.16 16.81 -13.90
N ASP A 148 -18.27 16.55 -12.94
CA ASP A 148 -18.22 15.26 -12.25
C ASP A 148 -18.92 15.28 -10.89
N GLU A 149 -19.92 14.41 -10.74
CA GLU A 149 -20.30 13.92 -9.42
C GLU A 149 -19.10 13.20 -8.77
N LEU A 150 -18.87 13.41 -7.48
CA LEU A 150 -17.75 12.80 -6.76
C LEU A 150 -18.19 11.57 -5.96
N GLU A 151 -17.31 10.59 -5.89
CA GLU A 151 -17.41 9.46 -4.97
C GLU A 151 -16.08 9.23 -4.24
N ALA A 152 -16.10 8.41 -3.19
CA ALA A 152 -14.92 8.14 -2.38
C ALA A 152 -14.77 6.65 -2.09
N PHE A 153 -13.54 6.17 -2.16
CA PHE A 153 -13.16 4.81 -1.85
C PHE A 153 -12.06 4.79 -0.80
N TYR A 154 -12.05 3.80 0.07
CA TYR A 154 -10.84 3.47 0.82
C TYR A 154 -9.77 2.90 -0.11
N ALA A 155 -8.51 3.19 0.14
CA ALA A 155 -7.40 2.75 -0.70
C ALA A 155 -7.40 1.23 -0.98
N TYR A 156 -7.82 0.40 0.00
CA TYR A 156 -7.91 -1.05 -0.22
C TYR A 156 -8.97 -1.48 -1.23
N GLN A 157 -9.99 -0.68 -1.48
CA GLN A 157 -11.03 -1.02 -2.46
C GLN A 157 -10.46 -1.00 -3.88
N LEU A 158 -9.41 -0.21 -4.13
CA LEU A 158 -8.74 -0.19 -5.44
C LEU A 158 -8.08 -1.53 -5.79
N LEU A 159 -7.73 -2.36 -4.81
CA LEU A 159 -7.24 -3.74 -5.04
C LEU A 159 -8.24 -4.62 -5.82
N LYS A 160 -9.53 -4.30 -5.75
CA LYS A 160 -10.58 -5.04 -6.48
C LYS A 160 -11.04 -4.29 -7.73
N ILE A 161 -11.02 -2.95 -7.68
CA ILE A 161 -11.58 -2.13 -8.75
C ILE A 161 -10.55 -1.92 -9.87
N ARG A 162 -9.35 -1.45 -9.53
CA ARG A 162 -8.25 -1.18 -10.48
C ARG A 162 -6.89 -1.28 -9.77
N PRO A 163 -6.36 -2.51 -9.61
CA PRO A 163 -5.17 -2.77 -8.78
C PRO A 163 -3.91 -2.05 -9.28
N SER A 164 -3.83 -1.75 -10.57
CA SER A 164 -2.70 -1.05 -11.21
C SER A 164 -2.40 0.32 -10.58
N ILE A 165 -3.39 0.99 -9.99
CA ILE A 165 -3.22 2.27 -9.32
C ILE A 165 -2.42 2.16 -8.02
N ILE A 166 -2.47 1.01 -7.33
CA ILE A 166 -1.88 0.85 -5.99
C ILE A 166 -0.39 1.20 -5.96
N GLN A 167 0.33 0.89 -7.05
CA GLN A 167 1.77 1.08 -7.18
C GLN A 167 2.21 2.54 -7.01
N VAL A 168 1.35 3.51 -7.36
CA VAL A 168 1.71 4.93 -7.33
C VAL A 168 1.22 5.67 -6.08
N LEU A 169 0.41 5.03 -5.23
CA LEU A 169 -0.25 5.74 -4.12
C LEU A 169 0.71 6.24 -3.04
N ALA A 170 1.97 5.77 -3.04
CA ALA A 170 3.02 6.24 -2.15
C ALA A 170 3.84 7.42 -2.71
N LEU A 171 3.54 7.91 -3.92
CA LEU A 171 4.20 9.10 -4.47
C LEU A 171 3.97 10.32 -3.57
N PRO A 172 4.93 11.27 -3.48
CA PRO A 172 4.77 12.46 -2.67
C PRO A 172 3.55 13.32 -3.03
N TYR A 173 3.23 14.27 -2.17
CA TYR A 173 2.27 15.32 -2.49
C TYR A 173 2.72 16.14 -3.70
N GLU A 174 1.74 16.74 -4.37
CA GLU A 174 1.88 17.54 -5.59
C GLU A 174 2.33 16.75 -6.84
N TYR A 175 2.40 15.42 -6.76
CA TYR A 175 2.61 14.57 -7.93
C TYR A 175 1.30 14.33 -8.70
N LEU A 176 1.45 14.23 -10.03
CA LEU A 176 0.38 13.83 -10.94
C LEU A 176 0.79 12.58 -11.72
N VAL A 177 -0.13 11.63 -11.88
CA VAL A 177 0.09 10.39 -12.64
C VAL A 177 -0.98 10.26 -13.70
N VAL A 178 -0.57 9.95 -14.93
CA VAL A 178 -1.50 9.63 -16.01
C VAL A 178 -1.44 8.13 -16.29
N PHE A 179 -2.60 7.48 -16.29
CA PHE A 179 -2.76 6.09 -16.70
C PHE A 179 -3.45 6.01 -18.05
N GLU A 180 -2.96 5.11 -18.91
CA GLU A 180 -3.70 4.57 -20.05
C GLU A 180 -3.90 3.07 -19.79
N LYS A 181 -5.17 2.68 -19.60
CA LYS A 181 -5.56 1.37 -19.09
C LYS A 181 -4.82 1.08 -17.79
N ASP A 182 -4.09 -0.03 -17.69
CA ASP A 182 -3.34 -0.40 -16.50
C ASP A 182 -1.87 0.04 -16.52
N LYS A 183 -1.49 0.93 -17.45
CA LYS A 183 -0.11 1.37 -17.63
C LYS A 183 0.06 2.84 -17.29
N ILE A 184 1.16 3.16 -16.62
CA ILE A 184 1.60 4.53 -16.38
C ILE A 184 2.10 5.12 -17.69
N LYS A 185 1.44 6.19 -18.13
CA LYS A 185 1.77 6.98 -19.32
C LYS A 185 2.76 8.09 -18.98
N ALA A 186 2.56 8.77 -17.85
CA ALA A 186 3.41 9.85 -17.35
C ALA A 186 3.34 9.96 -15.83
N ILE A 187 4.39 10.48 -15.21
CA ILE A 187 4.41 10.90 -13.80
C ILE A 187 5.04 12.29 -13.77
N LEU A 188 4.26 13.29 -13.40
CA LEU A 188 4.73 14.66 -13.24
C LEU A 188 5.06 14.92 -11.76
N ASP A 189 6.21 15.52 -11.52
CA ASP A 189 6.63 15.95 -10.18
C ASP A 189 5.96 17.27 -9.75
N ASP A 190 6.37 17.81 -8.60
CA ASP A 190 5.88 19.06 -8.01
C ASP A 190 6.17 20.32 -8.85
N LYS A 191 6.86 20.17 -9.98
CA LYS A 191 7.21 21.24 -10.94
C LYS A 191 6.63 20.96 -12.33
N ASP A 192 5.67 20.05 -12.43
CA ASP A 192 5.06 19.61 -13.68
C ASP A 192 6.06 19.01 -14.68
N VAL A 193 7.19 18.49 -14.20
CA VAL A 193 8.19 17.81 -15.04
C VAL A 193 7.87 16.33 -15.11
N ASP A 194 7.70 15.78 -16.31
CA ASP A 194 7.56 14.34 -16.49
C ASP A 194 8.86 13.61 -16.12
N VAL A 195 8.81 12.87 -15.02
CA VAL A 195 9.91 12.07 -14.46
C VAL A 195 9.77 10.59 -14.80
N TRP A 196 8.74 10.21 -15.56
CA TRP A 196 8.51 8.82 -15.95
C TRP A 196 9.38 8.41 -17.13
N ASN A 197 10.38 7.58 -16.86
CA ASN A 197 11.29 7.07 -17.89
C ASN A 197 10.82 5.77 -18.57
N GLY A 198 9.56 5.37 -18.38
CA GLY A 198 8.89 4.36 -19.23
C GLY A 198 9.59 3.01 -19.37
N VAL A 199 10.24 2.48 -18.32
CA VAL A 199 10.87 1.16 -18.42
C VAL A 199 9.79 0.08 -18.48
N ILE A 200 9.47 -0.31 -19.72
CA ILE A 200 8.77 -1.54 -20.08
C ILE A 200 9.73 -2.68 -19.71
N ASN A 201 9.36 -3.50 -18.72
CA ASN A 201 9.98 -4.82 -18.55
C ASN A 201 9.71 -5.68 -19.78
#